data_AF-A0A812M2E8-F1
#
_entry.id   AF-A0A812M2E8-F1
#
_cell.length_a   1.000
_cell.length_b   1.000
_cell.length_c   1.000
_cell.angle_alpha   90.00
_cell.angle_beta   90.00
_cell.angle_gamma   90.00
#
_symmetry.space_group_name_H-M   'P 1'
#
loop_
_entity.id
_entity.type
_entity.pdbx_description
1 polymer ?
#
loop_
_entity_poly.entity_id
_entity_poly.type
_entity_poly.pdbx_seq_one_letter_code
_entity_poly.pdbx_strand_id
1 'polypeptide(L)'
;MSTALGGAVATVMPVQTGANILGNMFWQTILGMKYYNKSMRVGTLVLVLSVAELSEIGPNEPAELPVLELMSEPIAIAWTVFLALSTLVAVYGTYKTYRYPIDSTAKLLCFVSVVTLTTVIGASVGKFFLLVKGAALACVICLYFLDGVFCMTFTVLANAQCDVAIYVPAQLSSQLIVNMLTGYLVWGDSKYVEHPTAYLLVYGLCIMGVYLNSEMDIIGDWTRSYSIRNSMLSEGRAYSRFGHSVLT
;
A
#
# COMPACT_ATOMS: atom_id res chain seq x y z
N MET A 1 -2.10 27.10 12.35
CA MET A 1 -1.53 25.85 11.82
C MET A 1 -1.30 26.04 10.33
N SER A 2 -0.07 26.35 9.94
CA SER A 2 0.26 26.61 8.54
C SER A 2 0.48 25.27 7.85
N THR A 3 -0.46 24.87 7.01
CA THR A 3 -0.32 23.74 6.08
C THR A 3 0.89 23.91 5.13
N ALA A 4 1.44 25.13 5.01
CA ALA A 4 2.65 25.42 4.25
C ALA A 4 3.97 25.15 5.01
N LEU A 5 3.93 24.91 6.33
CA LEU A 5 5.12 24.62 7.16
C LEU A 5 5.38 23.12 7.38
N GLY A 6 4.89 22.26 6.50
CA GLY A 6 5.12 20.81 6.63
C GLY A 6 4.19 20.20 7.68
N GLY A 7 2.87 20.27 7.44
CA GLY A 7 2.02 19.24 8.03
C GLY A 7 2.63 17.90 7.66
N ALA A 8 3.07 17.14 8.66
CA ALA A 8 3.87 15.92 8.47
C ALA A 8 3.27 15.12 7.33
N VAL A 9 4.11 14.54 6.46
CA VAL A 9 3.67 13.64 5.38
C VAL A 9 2.65 12.60 5.91
N ALA A 10 2.78 12.26 7.20
CA ALA A 10 1.87 11.44 7.99
C ALA A 10 0.42 11.93 8.11
N THR A 11 0.10 13.21 7.92
CA THR A 11 -1.27 13.76 8.07
C THR A 11 -1.92 14.04 6.72
N VAL A 12 -1.19 14.68 5.80
CA VAL A 12 -1.73 15.06 4.49
C VAL A 12 -1.93 13.85 3.59
N MET A 13 -0.98 12.91 3.60
CA MET A 13 -1.04 11.76 2.70
C MET A 13 -2.19 10.81 3.03
N PRO A 14 -2.47 10.45 4.30
CA PRO A 14 -3.65 9.67 4.62
C PRO A 14 -4.92 10.39 4.17
N VAL A 15 -5.13 11.66 4.55
CA VAL A 15 -6.34 12.40 4.19
C VAL A 15 -6.57 12.42 2.68
N GLN A 16 -5.52 12.67 1.90
CA GLN A 16 -5.56 12.59 0.44
C GLN A 16 -5.94 11.18 -0.05
N THR A 17 -5.36 10.14 0.54
CA THR A 17 -5.71 8.75 0.25
C THR A 17 -7.17 8.45 0.56
N GLY A 18 -7.68 8.85 1.72
CA GLY A 18 -9.08 8.67 2.11
C GLY A 18 -10.04 9.37 1.15
N ALA A 19 -9.72 10.62 0.78
CA ALA A 19 -10.49 11.39 -0.20
C ALA A 19 -10.48 10.73 -1.58
N ASN A 20 -9.33 10.20 -2.03
CA ASN A 20 -9.22 9.50 -3.31
C ASN A 20 -10.06 8.21 -3.33
N ILE A 21 -10.03 7.39 -2.28
CA ILE A 21 -10.81 6.15 -2.21
C ILE A 21 -12.31 6.48 -2.21
N LEU A 22 -12.74 7.42 -1.36
CA LEU A 22 -14.14 7.82 -1.25
C LEU A 22 -14.64 8.44 -2.57
N GLY A 23 -13.84 9.33 -3.15
CA GLY A 23 -14.15 9.99 -4.42
C GLY A 23 -14.26 8.99 -5.57
N ASN A 24 -13.33 8.04 -5.66
CA ASN A 24 -13.38 6.99 -6.68
C ASN A 24 -14.63 6.12 -6.52
N MET A 25 -14.97 5.67 -5.31
CA MET A 25 -16.19 4.91 -5.07
C MET A 25 -17.44 5.70 -5.47
N PHE A 26 -17.50 6.98 -5.08
CA PHE A 26 -18.61 7.88 -5.37
C PHE A 26 -18.80 8.06 -6.88
N TRP A 27 -17.74 8.44 -7.60
CA TRP A 27 -17.79 8.68 -9.05
C TRP A 27 -18.07 7.40 -9.83
N GLN A 28 -17.46 6.27 -9.48
CA GLN A 28 -17.70 5.00 -10.14
C GLN A 28 -19.14 4.51 -9.96
N THR A 29 -19.74 4.78 -8.79
CA THR A 29 -21.15 4.45 -8.51
C THR A 29 -22.10 5.34 -9.30
N ILE A 30 -21.86 6.67 -9.33
CA ILE A 30 -22.72 7.63 -10.05
C ILE A 30 -22.69 7.38 -11.55
N LEU A 31 -21.51 7.13 -12.11
CA LEU A 31 -21.34 6.88 -13.54
C LEU A 31 -21.80 5.46 -13.96
N GLY A 32 -22.25 4.63 -13.01
CA GLY A 32 -22.69 3.26 -13.29
C GLY A 32 -21.58 2.35 -13.80
N MET A 33 -20.31 2.72 -13.59
CA MET A 33 -19.16 1.94 -14.07
C MET A 33 -18.97 0.66 -13.28
N LYS A 34 -19.28 0.67 -11.97
CA LYS A 34 -19.19 -0.52 -11.12
C LYS A 34 -20.22 -0.52 -10.00
N TYR A 35 -20.76 -1.69 -9.70
CA TYR A 35 -21.63 -1.91 -8.55
C TYR A 35 -20.80 -2.28 -7.32
N TYR A 36 -20.75 -1.37 -6.35
CA TYR A 36 -20.11 -1.65 -5.06
C TYR A 36 -21.01 -2.49 -4.16
N ASN A 37 -20.54 -3.67 -3.79
CA ASN A 37 -21.21 -4.54 -2.83
C ASN A 37 -21.20 -3.94 -1.41
N LYS A 38 -22.00 -4.49 -0.49
CA LYS A 38 -22.10 -4.00 0.90
C LYS A 38 -20.73 -4.02 1.59
N SER A 39 -19.96 -5.09 1.41
CA SER A 39 -18.65 -5.27 2.05
C SER A 39 -17.64 -4.22 1.59
N MET A 40 -17.57 -3.90 0.30
CA MET A 40 -16.68 -2.87 -0.26
C MET A 40 -17.05 -1.47 0.21
N ARG A 41 -18.35 -1.17 0.39
CA ARG A 41 -18.78 0.12 0.95
C ARG A 41 -18.33 0.25 2.39
N VAL A 42 -18.55 -0.81 3.19
CA VAL A 42 -18.12 -0.83 4.60
C VAL A 42 -16.60 -0.77 4.71
N GLY A 43 -15.86 -1.55 3.93
CA GLY A 43 -14.40 -1.53 3.90
C GLY A 43 -13.83 -0.16 3.55
N THR A 44 -14.42 0.50 2.54
CA THR A 44 -14.10 1.88 2.18
C THR A 44 -14.35 2.87 3.31
N LEU A 45 -15.49 2.78 3.99
CA LEU A 45 -15.80 3.66 5.12
C LEU A 45 -14.86 3.43 6.30
N VAL A 46 -14.54 2.18 6.62
CA VAL A 46 -13.56 1.83 7.65
C VAL A 46 -12.19 2.41 7.30
N LEU A 47 -11.76 2.31 6.05
CA LEU A 47 -10.50 2.90 5.58
C LEU A 47 -10.49 4.42 5.74
N VAL A 48 -11.54 5.12 5.31
CA VAL A 48 -11.65 6.58 5.40
C VAL A 48 -11.61 7.04 6.85
N LEU A 49 -12.35 6.37 7.74
CA LEU A 49 -12.34 6.68 9.18
C LEU A 49 -10.96 6.43 9.80
N SER A 50 -10.34 5.28 9.52
CA SER A 50 -9.00 4.95 10.04
C SER A 50 -7.97 5.98 9.59
N VAL A 51 -8.04 6.39 8.32
CA VAL A 51 -7.20 7.43 7.75
C VAL A 51 -7.42 8.80 8.41
N ALA A 52 -8.66 9.14 8.76
CA ALA A 52 -8.98 10.38 9.45
C ALA A 52 -8.38 10.38 10.87
N GLU A 53 -8.54 9.29 11.62
CA GLU A 53 -7.93 9.10 12.95
C GLU A 53 -6.40 9.17 12.91
N LEU A 54 -5.78 8.67 11.83
CA LEU A 54 -4.33 8.72 11.66
C LEU A 54 -3.78 10.17 11.61
N SER A 55 -4.60 11.14 11.19
CA SER A 55 -4.20 12.55 11.19
C SER A 55 -4.06 13.15 12.58
N GLU A 56 -4.77 12.62 13.57
CA GLU A 56 -4.70 13.07 14.97
C GLU A 56 -3.66 12.27 15.77
N ILE A 57 -3.47 10.98 15.46
CA ILE A 57 -2.57 10.07 16.18
C ILE A 57 -1.15 10.06 15.59
N GLY A 58 -0.94 10.73 14.44
CA GLY A 58 0.35 10.77 13.75
C GLY A 58 1.49 11.36 14.59
N PRO A 59 2.75 11.06 14.23
CA PRO A 59 3.92 11.56 14.96
C PRO A 59 4.01 13.09 14.91
N ASN A 60 4.30 13.68 16.07
CA ASN A 60 4.59 15.11 16.19
C ASN A 60 6.05 15.37 15.76
N GLU A 61 6.28 15.55 14.46
CA GLU A 61 7.63 15.80 13.90
C GLU A 61 8.21 17.14 14.43
N PRO A 62 9.45 17.15 14.95
CA PRO A 62 10.11 18.40 15.36
C PRO A 62 10.49 19.23 14.12
N ALA A 63 10.56 20.56 14.28
CA ALA A 63 10.84 21.49 13.19
C ALA A 63 12.21 21.26 12.51
N GLU A 64 13.18 20.70 13.24
CA GLU A 64 14.51 20.39 12.75
C GLU A 64 14.81 18.91 13.00
N LEU A 65 14.59 18.06 11.99
CA LEU A 65 15.02 16.67 12.00
C LEU A 65 16.46 16.56 11.48
N PRO A 66 17.40 15.93 12.22
CA PRO A 66 18.75 15.66 11.74
C PRO A 66 18.74 14.50 10.73
N VAL A 67 18.14 14.73 9.56
CA VAL A 67 17.87 13.70 8.55
C VAL A 67 19.13 13.01 8.04
N LEU A 68 20.27 13.72 7.97
CA LEU A 68 21.53 13.11 7.55
C LEU A 68 22.02 12.07 8.56
N GLU A 69 21.80 12.30 9.87
CA GLU A 69 22.14 11.37 10.93
C GLU A 69 21.21 10.15 10.90
N LEU A 70 19.90 10.38 10.79
CA LEU A 70 18.89 9.32 10.65
C LEU A 70 19.15 8.43 9.43
N MET A 71 19.50 9.03 8.29
CA MET A 71 19.86 8.28 7.07
C MET A 71 21.17 7.50 7.19
N SER A 72 22.07 7.94 8.07
CA SER A 72 23.34 7.25 8.30
C SER A 72 23.17 6.01 9.18
N GLU A 73 22.01 5.82 9.81
CA GLU A 73 21.73 4.61 10.56
C GLU A 73 21.70 3.38 9.62
N PRO A 74 22.33 2.26 10.01
CA PRO A 74 22.45 1.08 9.15
C PRO A 74 21.09 0.49 8.77
N ILE A 75 20.08 0.67 9.64
CA ILE A 75 18.72 0.19 9.39
C ILE A 75 18.03 1.00 8.28
N ALA A 76 18.24 2.32 8.25
CA ALA A 76 17.69 3.19 7.21
C ALA A 76 18.32 2.88 5.85
N ILE A 77 19.63 2.65 5.80
CA ILE A 77 20.35 2.25 4.59
C ILE A 77 19.84 0.89 4.10
N ALA A 78 19.76 -0.11 4.98
CA ALA A 78 19.29 -1.44 4.63
C ALA A 78 17.85 -1.42 4.09
N TRP A 79 16.96 -0.65 4.73
CA TRP A 79 15.58 -0.49 4.28
C TRP A 79 15.48 0.21 2.93
N THR A 80 16.27 1.27 2.71
CA THR A 80 16.29 2.01 1.44
C THR A 80 16.78 1.12 0.29
N VAL A 81 17.84 0.34 0.52
CA VAL A 81 18.35 -0.64 -0.44
C VAL A 81 17.29 -1.72 -0.71
N PHE A 82 16.60 -2.19 0.33
CA PHE A 82 15.50 -3.16 0.18
C PHE A 82 14.35 -2.60 -0.66
N LEU A 83 13.93 -1.35 -0.46
CA LEU A 83 12.89 -0.70 -1.27
C LEU A 83 13.33 -0.58 -2.74
N ALA A 84 14.58 -0.17 -2.99
CA ALA A 84 15.12 -0.05 -4.34
C ALA A 84 15.17 -1.41 -5.07
N LEU A 85 15.71 -2.44 -4.41
CA LEU A 85 15.78 -3.79 -4.98
C LEU A 85 14.38 -4.38 -5.20
N SER A 86 13.47 -4.20 -4.23
CA SER A 86 12.07 -4.65 -4.35
C SER A 86 11.37 -3.97 -5.52
N THR A 87 11.66 -2.69 -5.77
CA THR A 87 11.13 -1.96 -6.93
C THR A 87 11.61 -2.58 -8.22
N LEU A 88 12.90 -2.89 -8.36
CA LEU A 88 13.44 -3.55 -9.54
C LEU A 88 12.82 -4.93 -9.78
N VAL A 89 12.66 -5.73 -8.70
CA VAL A 89 11.99 -7.03 -8.77
C VAL A 89 10.53 -6.89 -9.18
N ALA A 90 9.81 -5.90 -8.64
CA ALA A 90 8.42 -5.63 -8.98
C ALA A 90 8.26 -5.17 -10.43
N VAL A 91 9.19 -4.35 -10.95
CA VAL A 91 9.22 -3.91 -12.36
C VAL A 91 9.46 -5.10 -13.28
N TYR A 92 10.44 -5.94 -12.97
CA TYR A 92 10.69 -7.18 -13.71
C TYR A 92 9.49 -8.15 -13.66
N GLY A 93 8.87 -8.29 -12.48
CA GLY A 93 7.66 -9.05 -12.28
C GLY A 93 6.53 -8.55 -13.17
N THR A 94 6.29 -7.23 -13.17
CA THR A 94 5.28 -6.56 -14.00
C THR A 94 5.50 -6.82 -15.48
N TYR A 95 6.76 -6.76 -15.94
CA TYR A 95 7.11 -7.08 -17.33
C TYR A 95 6.75 -8.53 -17.69
N LYS A 96 7.05 -9.49 -16.80
CA LYS A 96 6.74 -10.91 -17.02
C LYS A 96 5.24 -11.21 -16.94
N THR A 97 4.52 -10.60 -16.01
CA THR A 97 3.07 -10.77 -15.81
C THR A 97 2.24 -9.90 -16.75
N TYR A 98 2.84 -9.08 -17.60
CA TYR A 98 2.12 -8.18 -18.50
C TYR A 98 1.11 -8.90 -19.40
N ARG A 99 1.45 -10.11 -19.85
CA ARG A 99 0.60 -10.95 -20.71
C ARG A 99 -0.43 -11.80 -19.95
N TYR A 100 -0.45 -11.73 -18.62
CA TYR A 100 -1.38 -12.52 -17.83
C TYR A 100 -2.80 -11.93 -17.95
N PRO A 101 -3.84 -12.75 -17.75
CA PRO A 101 -5.23 -12.28 -17.79
C PRO A 101 -5.46 -11.16 -16.77
N ILE A 102 -6.45 -10.31 -17.05
CA ILE A 102 -6.78 -9.12 -16.24
C ILE A 102 -7.08 -9.47 -14.78
N ASP A 103 -7.64 -10.66 -14.54
CA ASP A 103 -8.02 -11.16 -13.20
C ASP A 103 -6.86 -11.84 -12.45
N SER A 104 -5.66 -11.85 -13.01
CA SER A 104 -4.51 -12.49 -12.36
C SER A 104 -4.06 -11.71 -11.13
N THR A 105 -4.18 -12.30 -9.95
CA THR A 105 -3.68 -11.73 -8.68
C THR A 105 -2.19 -11.40 -8.73
N ALA A 106 -1.39 -12.23 -9.41
CA ALA A 106 0.05 -11.99 -9.53
C ALA A 106 0.33 -10.69 -10.32
N LYS A 107 -0.41 -10.46 -11.40
CA LYS A 107 -0.31 -9.23 -12.21
C LYS A 107 -0.69 -8.01 -11.37
N LEU A 108 -1.82 -8.09 -10.67
CA LEU A 108 -2.29 -7.05 -9.75
C LEU A 108 -1.23 -6.71 -8.70
N LEU A 109 -0.69 -7.72 -8.01
CA LEU A 109 0.32 -7.53 -6.96
C LEU A 109 1.61 -6.91 -7.50
N CYS A 110 2.07 -7.31 -8.68
CA CYS A 110 3.25 -6.70 -9.30
C CYS A 110 3.03 -5.21 -9.59
N PHE A 111 1.91 -4.84 -10.21
CA PHE A 111 1.59 -3.43 -10.49
C PHE A 111 1.41 -2.60 -9.22
N VAL A 112 0.66 -3.13 -8.24
CA VAL A 112 0.47 -2.51 -6.92
C VAL A 112 1.82 -2.28 -6.24
N SER A 113 2.71 -3.27 -6.26
CA SER A 113 4.03 -3.20 -5.62
C SER A 113 4.90 -2.14 -6.28
N VAL A 114 4.98 -2.08 -7.61
CA VAL A 114 5.78 -1.06 -8.31
C VAL A 114 5.34 0.34 -7.90
N VAL A 115 4.05 0.65 -8.06
CA VAL A 115 3.51 1.99 -7.80
C VAL A 115 3.61 2.36 -6.32
N THR A 116 3.37 1.39 -5.43
CA THR A 116 3.53 1.58 -3.99
C THR A 116 4.96 1.95 -3.62
N LEU A 117 5.94 1.15 -4.06
CA LEU A 117 7.34 1.31 -3.69
C LEU A 117 7.92 2.60 -4.27
N THR A 118 7.62 2.93 -5.54
CA THR A 118 8.07 4.18 -6.15
C THR A 118 7.48 5.38 -5.43
N THR A 119 6.19 5.35 -5.09
CA THR A 119 5.56 6.46 -4.37
C THR A 119 6.17 6.67 -2.98
N VAL A 120 6.54 5.60 -2.27
CA VAL A 120 7.23 5.69 -0.98
C VAL A 120 8.64 6.27 -1.14
N ILE A 121 9.35 5.87 -2.20
CA ILE A 121 10.66 6.44 -2.55
C ILE A 121 10.50 7.93 -2.86
N GLY A 122 9.57 8.32 -3.72
CA GLY A 122 9.27 9.71 -4.05
C GLY A 122 8.89 10.54 -2.82
N ALA A 123 8.06 10.01 -1.93
CA ALA A 123 7.71 10.66 -0.67
C ALA A 123 8.94 10.87 0.24
N SER A 124 9.83 9.87 0.29
CA SER A 124 11.08 9.96 1.04
C SER A 124 12.02 11.00 0.44
N VAL A 125 12.16 11.03 -0.90
CA VAL A 125 12.93 12.04 -1.65
C VAL A 125 12.37 13.45 -1.40
N GLY A 126 11.05 13.60 -1.33
CA GLY A 126 10.38 14.87 -1.06
C GLY A 126 10.77 15.49 0.29
N LYS A 127 11.05 14.69 1.33
CA LYS A 127 11.52 15.20 2.63
C LYS A 127 12.89 15.89 2.53
N PHE A 128 13.72 15.58 1.51
CA PHE A 128 15.01 16.23 1.31
C PHE A 128 14.93 17.65 0.74
N PHE A 129 13.79 18.06 0.17
CA PHE A 129 13.64 19.39 -0.43
C PHE A 129 13.90 20.53 0.53
N LEU A 130 13.57 20.35 1.82
CA LEU A 130 13.75 21.38 2.83
C LEU A 130 15.17 21.43 3.40
N LEU A 131 15.95 20.37 3.20
CA LEU A 131 17.24 20.16 3.86
C LEU A 131 18.41 20.51 2.95
N VAL A 132 18.24 20.29 1.66
CA VAL A 132 19.31 20.41 0.67
C VAL A 132 19.23 21.77 -0.03
N LYS A 133 20.37 22.41 -0.26
CA LYS A 133 20.48 23.70 -0.98
C LYS A 133 21.40 23.57 -2.19
N GLY A 134 21.26 24.49 -3.15
CA GLY A 134 22.15 24.60 -4.32
C GLY A 134 22.00 23.46 -5.34
N ALA A 135 23.11 22.96 -5.88
CA ALA A 135 23.10 21.95 -6.94
C ALA A 135 22.49 20.61 -6.50
N ALA A 136 22.66 20.25 -5.23
CA ALA A 136 22.08 19.02 -4.69
C ALA A 136 20.54 19.11 -4.62
N LEU A 137 19.96 20.28 -4.38
CA LEU A 137 18.50 20.48 -4.45
C LEU A 137 17.97 20.24 -5.87
N ALA A 138 18.68 20.75 -6.88
CA ALA A 138 18.32 20.51 -8.28
C ALA A 138 18.38 19.01 -8.63
N CYS A 139 19.35 18.27 -8.10
CA CYS A 139 19.44 16.82 -8.25
C CYS A 139 18.24 16.09 -7.61
N VAL A 140 17.88 16.42 -6.37
CA VAL A 140 16.73 15.82 -5.67
C VAL A 140 15.42 16.13 -6.40
N ILE A 141 15.24 17.36 -6.89
CA ILE A 141 14.07 17.74 -7.71
C ILE A 141 14.01 16.94 -9.01
N CYS A 142 15.14 16.77 -9.69
CA CYS A 142 15.22 15.97 -10.92
C CYS A 142 14.86 14.51 -10.63
N LEU A 143 15.41 13.91 -9.58
CA LEU A 143 15.09 12.54 -9.17
C LEU A 143 13.61 12.39 -8.81
N TYR A 144 13.05 13.32 -8.04
CA TYR A 144 11.63 13.33 -7.69
C TYR A 144 10.73 13.42 -8.94
N PHE A 145 11.10 14.28 -9.90
CA PHE A 145 10.36 14.41 -11.15
C PHE A 145 10.40 13.12 -11.99
N LEU A 146 11.59 12.50 -12.11
CA LEU A 146 11.75 11.23 -12.83
C LEU A 146 10.95 10.10 -12.17
N ASP A 147 10.98 10.01 -10.83
CA ASP A 147 10.17 9.06 -10.07
C ASP A 147 8.66 9.32 -10.28
N GLY A 148 8.23 10.58 -10.27
CA GLY A 148 6.84 10.96 -10.55
C GLY A 148 6.37 10.53 -11.94
N VAL A 149 7.18 10.75 -12.98
CA VAL A 149 6.87 10.31 -14.36
C VAL A 149 6.82 8.78 -14.43
N PHE A 150 7.76 8.10 -13.77
CA PHE A 150 7.81 6.64 -13.71
C PHE A 150 6.55 6.08 -13.02
N CYS A 151 6.23 6.57 -11.83
CA CYS A 151 5.08 6.19 -11.04
C CYS A 151 3.76 6.42 -11.81
N MET A 152 3.59 7.58 -12.44
CA MET A 152 2.43 7.88 -13.27
C MET A 152 2.30 6.93 -14.46
N THR A 153 3.40 6.61 -15.13
CA THR A 153 3.39 5.68 -16.28
C THR A 153 2.88 4.29 -15.85
N PHE A 154 3.39 3.76 -14.73
CA PHE A 154 2.95 2.47 -14.21
C PHE A 154 1.52 2.51 -13.66
N THR A 155 1.08 3.63 -13.09
CA THR A 155 -0.30 3.82 -12.61
C THR A 155 -1.29 3.81 -13.77
N VAL A 156 -1.00 4.54 -14.86
CA VAL A 156 -1.83 4.52 -16.08
C VAL A 156 -1.86 3.12 -16.68
N LEU A 157 -0.71 2.45 -16.75
CA LEU A 157 -0.62 1.09 -17.27
C LEU A 157 -1.42 0.10 -16.42
N ALA A 158 -1.34 0.21 -15.09
CA ALA A 158 -2.10 -0.62 -14.16
C ALA A 158 -3.61 -0.41 -14.32
N ASN A 159 -4.07 0.84 -14.42
CA ASN A 159 -5.47 1.17 -14.65
C ASN A 159 -6.00 0.64 -15.99
N ALA A 160 -5.14 0.54 -17.01
CA ALA A 160 -5.51 -0.05 -18.30
C ALA A 160 -5.50 -1.59 -18.29
N GLN A 161 -4.76 -2.22 -17.37
CA GLN A 161 -4.44 -3.65 -17.40
C GLN A 161 -5.04 -4.47 -16.26
N CYS A 162 -5.59 -3.82 -15.24
CA CYS A 162 -6.18 -4.39 -14.03
C CYS A 162 -7.56 -3.79 -13.77
N ASP A 163 -8.40 -4.47 -12.99
CA ASP A 163 -9.66 -3.89 -12.51
C ASP A 163 -9.37 -2.74 -11.55
N VAL A 164 -9.64 -1.51 -11.99
CA VAL A 164 -9.39 -0.25 -11.28
C VAL A 164 -9.98 -0.26 -9.87
N ALA A 165 -11.15 -0.89 -9.68
CA ALA A 165 -11.82 -0.88 -8.40
C ALA A 165 -11.19 -1.82 -7.36
N ILE A 166 -10.38 -2.79 -7.79
CA ILE A 166 -9.57 -3.62 -6.89
C ILE A 166 -8.17 -3.01 -6.75
N TYR A 167 -7.60 -2.55 -7.88
CA TYR A 167 -6.26 -1.98 -7.95
C TYR A 167 -6.09 -0.74 -7.07
N VAL A 168 -6.99 0.24 -7.18
CA VAL A 168 -6.83 1.53 -6.49
C VAL A 168 -6.85 1.37 -4.96
N PRO A 169 -7.82 0.68 -4.33
CA PRO A 169 -7.79 0.46 -2.89
C PRO A 169 -6.54 -0.32 -2.45
N ALA A 170 -6.16 -1.37 -3.19
CA ALA A 170 -4.99 -2.19 -2.85
C ALA A 170 -3.66 -1.40 -2.96
N GLN A 171 -3.53 -0.55 -3.97
CA GLN A 171 -2.39 0.36 -4.14
C GLN A 171 -2.29 1.32 -2.96
N LEU A 172 -3.37 2.06 -2.69
CA LEU A 172 -3.37 3.12 -1.69
C LEU A 172 -3.11 2.59 -0.28
N SER A 173 -3.61 1.40 0.04
CA SER A 173 -3.33 0.79 1.33
C SER A 173 -1.93 0.21 1.46
N SER A 174 -1.43 -0.43 0.40
CA SER A 174 -0.05 -0.92 0.39
C SER A 174 0.90 0.25 0.57
N GLN A 175 0.62 1.38 -0.06
CA GLN A 175 1.32 2.65 0.14
C GLN A 175 1.25 3.13 1.59
N LEU A 176 0.10 3.11 2.26
CA LEU A 176 0.00 3.50 3.67
C LEU A 176 0.88 2.62 4.57
N ILE A 177 0.85 1.29 4.37
CA ILE A 177 1.63 0.33 5.18
C ILE A 177 3.13 0.54 4.94
N VAL A 178 3.55 0.62 3.68
CA VAL A 178 4.99 0.77 3.36
C VAL A 178 5.50 2.15 3.79
N ASN A 179 4.69 3.20 3.69
CA ASN A 179 5.06 4.52 4.24
C ASN A 179 5.16 4.51 5.76
N MET A 180 4.27 3.81 6.46
CA MET A 180 4.38 3.63 7.91
C MET A 180 5.69 2.96 8.30
N LEU A 181 6.01 1.84 7.65
CA LEU A 181 7.24 1.10 7.91
C LEU A 181 8.46 1.97 7.60
N THR A 182 8.41 2.75 6.53
CA THR A 182 9.47 3.70 6.17
C THR A 182 9.58 4.82 7.20
N GLY A 183 8.47 5.38 7.69
CA GLY A 183 8.40 6.29 8.83
C GLY A 183 9.11 5.74 10.06
N TYR A 184 8.76 4.51 10.42
CA TYR A 184 9.28 3.87 11.63
C TYR A 184 10.76 3.50 11.53
N LEU A 185 11.21 2.99 10.37
CA LEU A 185 12.56 2.46 10.16
C LEU A 185 13.57 3.50 9.67
N VAL A 186 13.14 4.49 8.88
CA VAL A 186 14.03 5.51 8.28
C VAL A 186 13.93 6.83 9.04
N TRP A 187 12.71 7.24 9.39
CA TRP A 187 12.46 8.56 9.98
C TRP A 187 12.44 8.55 11.51
N GLY A 188 12.47 7.36 12.13
CA GLY A 188 12.49 7.23 13.58
C GLY A 188 11.18 7.68 14.23
N ASP A 189 10.06 7.58 13.51
CA ASP A 189 8.73 8.01 13.98
C ASP A 189 8.35 7.37 15.33
N SER A 190 8.93 6.21 15.66
CA SER A 190 8.77 5.52 16.95
C SER A 190 9.00 6.42 18.18
N LYS A 191 9.88 7.42 18.08
CA LYS A 191 10.20 8.35 19.17
C LYS A 191 9.17 9.47 19.33
N TYR A 192 8.36 9.72 18.30
CA TYR A 192 7.44 10.85 18.20
C TYR A 192 5.96 10.45 18.27
N VAL A 193 5.67 9.14 18.35
CA VAL A 193 4.31 8.63 18.53
C VAL A 193 4.01 8.49 20.02
N GLU A 194 3.08 9.31 20.52
CA GLU A 194 2.65 9.29 21.93
C GLU A 194 1.90 8.02 22.31
N HIS A 195 1.15 7.45 21.36
CA HIS A 195 0.28 6.29 21.56
C HIS A 195 0.55 5.18 20.52
N PRO A 196 1.65 4.41 20.66
CA PRO A 196 2.06 3.44 19.65
C PRO A 196 1.04 2.32 19.43
N THR A 197 0.29 1.95 20.47
CA THR A 197 -0.77 0.94 20.36
C THR A 197 -1.94 1.44 19.52
N ALA A 198 -2.40 2.68 19.75
CA ALA A 198 -3.48 3.27 18.96
C ALA A 198 -3.05 3.42 17.49
N TYR A 199 -1.83 3.89 17.27
CA TYR A 199 -1.22 3.99 15.94
C TYR A 199 -1.23 2.62 15.23
N LEU A 200 -0.73 1.56 15.85
CA LEU A 200 -0.74 0.21 15.27
C LEU A 200 -2.15 -0.33 15.01
N LEU A 201 -3.10 -0.05 15.90
CA LEU A 201 -4.50 -0.47 15.71
C LEU A 201 -5.13 0.21 14.49
N VAL A 202 -4.87 1.50 14.27
CA VAL A 202 -5.36 2.23 13.08
C VAL A 202 -4.83 1.60 11.79
N TYR A 203 -3.56 1.21 11.74
CA TYR A 203 -3.03 0.46 10.59
C TYR A 203 -3.63 -0.93 10.45
N GLY A 204 -3.91 -1.61 11.56
CA GLY A 204 -4.66 -2.86 11.58
C GLY A 204 -6.05 -2.69 10.95
N LEU A 205 -6.76 -1.61 11.28
CA LEU A 205 -8.05 -1.27 10.68
C LEU A 205 -7.92 -0.94 9.19
N CYS A 206 -6.85 -0.24 8.78
CA CYS A 206 -6.56 -0.04 7.36
C CYS A 206 -6.39 -1.38 6.62
N ILE A 207 -5.59 -2.31 7.16
CA ILE A 207 -5.40 -3.65 6.56
C ILE A 207 -6.73 -4.39 6.47
N MET A 208 -7.54 -4.36 7.53
CA MET A 208 -8.86 -5.01 7.54
C MET A 208 -9.83 -4.37 6.53
N GLY A 209 -9.82 -3.05 6.39
CA GLY A 209 -10.64 -2.35 5.41
C GLY A 209 -10.25 -2.70 3.96
N VAL A 210 -8.96 -2.94 3.71
CA VAL A 210 -8.47 -3.44 2.40
C VAL A 210 -8.91 -4.85 2.16
N TYR A 211 -8.78 -5.70 3.18
CA TYR A 211 -9.22 -7.08 3.10
C TYR A 211 -10.71 -7.16 2.76
N LEU A 212 -11.54 -6.31 3.37
CA LEU A 212 -12.97 -6.19 3.05
C LEU A 212 -13.25 -5.64 1.64
N ASN A 213 -12.36 -4.78 1.13
CA ASN A 213 -12.46 -4.23 -0.22
C ASN A 213 -11.95 -5.18 -1.31
N SER A 214 -11.00 -6.06 -0.99
CA SER A 214 -10.52 -7.08 -1.90
C SER A 214 -11.52 -8.24 -1.92
N GLU A 215 -11.98 -8.65 -3.10
CA GLU A 215 -12.70 -9.91 -3.25
C GLU A 215 -11.79 -11.14 -3.04
N MET A 216 -10.51 -10.90 -2.71
CA MET A 216 -9.53 -11.92 -2.40
C MET A 216 -9.74 -12.45 -0.98
N ASP A 217 -10.42 -13.59 -0.87
CA ASP A 217 -10.45 -14.35 0.37
C ASP A 217 -9.13 -15.10 0.55
N ILE A 218 -8.04 -14.39 0.86
CA ILE A 218 -6.70 -14.98 1.03
C ILE A 218 -6.73 -16.09 2.09
N ILE A 219 -7.52 -15.90 3.15
CA ILE A 219 -7.66 -16.88 4.24
C ILE A 219 -8.43 -18.10 3.73
N GLY A 220 -9.53 -17.89 2.99
CA GLY A 220 -10.29 -18.95 2.33
C GLY A 220 -9.44 -19.74 1.33
N ASP A 221 -8.68 -19.06 0.48
CA ASP A 221 -7.81 -19.68 -0.51
C ASP A 221 -6.65 -20.45 0.13
N TRP A 222 -6.06 -19.89 1.19
CA TRP A 222 -5.00 -20.56 1.94
C TRP A 222 -5.52 -21.79 2.67
N THR A 223 -6.64 -21.69 3.38
CA THR A 223 -7.27 -22.83 4.08
C THR A 223 -7.76 -23.89 3.10
N ARG A 224 -8.31 -23.49 1.95
CA ARG A 224 -8.69 -24.40 0.86
C ARG A 224 -7.46 -25.09 0.27
N SER A 225 -6.38 -24.37 0.00
CA SER A 225 -5.13 -24.94 -0.52
C SER A 225 -4.48 -25.90 0.48
N TYR A 226 -4.50 -25.55 1.76
CA TYR A 226 -4.04 -26.40 2.85
C TYR A 226 -4.90 -27.67 2.95
N SER A 227 -6.23 -27.51 2.88
CA SER A 227 -7.17 -28.64 2.88
C SER A 227 -6.99 -29.52 1.65
N ILE A 228 -6.76 -28.97 0.46
CA ILE A 228 -6.53 -29.74 -0.78
C ILE A 228 -5.21 -30.52 -0.69
N ARG A 229 -4.14 -29.89 -0.17
CA ARG A 229 -2.85 -30.55 0.04
C ARG A 229 -2.92 -31.68 1.05
N ASN A 230 -3.74 -31.53 2.08
CA ASN A 230 -3.91 -32.55 3.12
C ASN A 230 -4.98 -33.59 2.78
N SER A 231 -5.94 -33.28 1.91
CA SER A 231 -6.85 -34.28 1.38
C SER A 231 -6.09 -35.14 0.38
N MET A 232 -5.91 -36.41 0.71
CA MET A 232 -5.31 -37.43 -0.17
C MET A 232 -6.26 -37.76 -1.34
N LEU A 233 -6.56 -36.75 -2.17
CA LEU A 233 -7.38 -36.90 -3.37
C LEU A 233 -6.75 -37.89 -4.36
N SER A 234 -5.42 -38.09 -4.30
CA SER A 234 -4.71 -39.14 -5.04
C SER A 234 -5.03 -40.56 -4.56
N GLU A 235 -5.57 -40.74 -3.35
CA GLU A 235 -5.99 -42.03 -2.80
C GLU A 235 -7.47 -42.35 -3.04
N GLY A 236 -8.18 -41.51 -3.81
CA GLY A 236 -9.61 -41.72 -4.11
C GLY A 236 -10.54 -41.58 -2.90
N ARG A 237 -10.07 -40.99 -1.79
CA ARG A 237 -10.86 -40.79 -0.57
C ARG A 237 -11.21 -39.31 -0.41
N ALA A 238 -12.48 -38.97 -0.67
CA ALA A 238 -13.03 -37.66 -0.33
C ALA A 238 -13.53 -37.70 1.12
N TYR A 239 -12.83 -37.01 2.02
CA TYR A 239 -13.31 -36.80 3.38
C TYR A 239 -14.22 -35.56 3.41
N SER A 240 -15.53 -35.79 3.51
CA SER A 240 -16.51 -34.73 3.81
C SER A 240 -16.72 -34.65 5.31
N ARG A 241 -16.85 -33.42 5.85
CA ARG A 241 -17.29 -33.19 7.25
C ARG A 241 -18.67 -33.78 7.56
N PHE A 242 -19.44 -34.19 6.54
CA PHE A 242 -20.76 -34.79 6.66
C PHE A 242 -20.80 -36.32 6.49
N GLY A 243 -19.66 -37.00 6.48
CA GLY A 243 -19.59 -38.48 6.47
C GLY A 243 -18.81 -39.07 5.31
N HIS A 244 -18.49 -40.36 5.43
CA HIS A 244 -17.72 -41.11 4.45
C HIS A 244 -18.60 -41.51 3.26
N SER A 245 -18.40 -40.91 2.10
CA SER A 245 -18.85 -41.47 0.83
C SER A 245 -17.66 -42.12 0.14
N VAL A 246 -17.66 -43.46 0.07
CA VAL A 246 -16.73 -44.20 -0.75
C VAL A 246 -17.26 -44.14 -2.18
N LEU A 247 -16.49 -43.56 -3.10
CA LEU A 247 -16.75 -43.68 -4.53
C LEU A 247 -16.32 -45.09 -4.95
N THR A 248 -17.26 -46.04 -4.90
CA THR A 248 -17.16 -47.32 -5.64
C THR A 248 -17.80 -47.19 -7.00
#